data_AF-A0A948WKM8-F1
#
_entry.id   AF-A0A948WKM8-F1
#
_cell.length_a   1.000
_cell.length_b   1.000
_cell.length_c   1.000
_cell.angle_alpha   90.00
_cell.angle_beta   90.00
_cell.angle_gamma   90.00
#
_symmetry.space_group_name_H-M   'P 1'
#
loop_
_entity.id
_entity.type
_entity.pdbx_description
1 polymer ?
#
loop_
_entity_poly.entity_id
_entity_poly.type
_entity_poly.pdbx_seq_one_letter_code
_entity_poly.pdbx_strand_id
1 'polypeptide(L)'
;MIASVACLLQAVLVGQAPVETAPPAASPAAEAAAPPCDRALDPAVFAREIDGMRDVRPVRRDLARLRSPIASVEMDLGSGAESIEVRRGDRAVELLGRDSKGGSAVIGALEWESAVLSWRWHRVSAGLFADALRDADSVLRTAWITVRLSDGSECAFRSPPAELSVTMKLAVTQRVRIPASPGTRLEPALVEGNEWQLGEPSQVGARWLASPEAGLWVTYDARTAHLKVEWPDPVAQQVQAMRAKIAELRKEAVRRSDTDRRFIEAEIAANEREIKSTEAMARPGPFEKPAVIELRDPKGRAYARVTIQSR
;
A
#
# COMPACT_ATOMS: atom_id res chain seq x y z
N MET A 1 89.19 3.84 36.59
CA MET A 1 89.13 3.90 38.05
C MET A 1 88.18 5.02 38.44
N ILE A 2 87.13 4.70 39.22
CA ILE A 2 86.51 5.50 40.31
C ILE A 2 86.21 6.99 39.96
N ALA A 3 85.03 7.59 40.06
CA ALA A 3 83.73 7.40 40.70
C ALA A 3 82.78 8.41 40.01
N SER A 4 81.49 8.15 39.81
CA SER A 4 80.37 8.35 40.75
C SER A 4 80.35 9.68 41.52
N VAL A 5 79.11 10.17 41.70
CA VAL A 5 78.60 11.20 42.64
C VAL A 5 78.60 12.62 42.04
N ALA A 6 77.48 13.05 41.44
CA ALA A 6 76.30 13.66 42.07
C ALA A 6 76.60 14.97 42.80
N CYS A 7 76.01 16.09 42.34
CA CYS A 7 75.30 17.03 43.20
C CYS A 7 74.82 18.31 42.49
N LEU A 8 73.64 18.75 42.96
CA LEU A 8 73.09 20.11 43.08
C LEU A 8 72.79 20.91 41.79
N LEU A 9 71.50 21.10 41.46
CA LEU A 9 70.61 22.18 41.93
C LEU A 9 71.05 23.58 41.46
N GLN A 10 70.38 24.11 40.44
CA GLN A 10 69.75 25.44 40.54
C GLN A 10 68.77 25.67 39.40
N ALA A 11 67.55 26.04 39.80
CA ALA A 11 66.42 26.38 38.95
C ALA A 11 66.65 27.72 38.26
N VAL A 12 66.31 27.81 36.98
CA VAL A 12 65.89 29.05 36.34
C VAL A 12 64.59 28.77 35.58
N LEU A 13 63.53 29.39 36.07
CA LEU A 13 62.25 29.57 35.41
C LEU A 13 62.44 30.17 34.02
N VAL A 14 61.87 29.57 32.97
CA VAL A 14 61.23 30.33 31.89
C VAL A 14 60.08 29.50 31.29
N GLY A 15 58.86 30.02 31.43
CA GLY A 15 57.83 30.05 30.39
C GLY A 15 57.27 28.72 29.87
N GLN A 16 56.11 28.34 30.42
CA GLN A 16 55.15 27.51 29.68
C GLN A 16 54.74 28.23 28.39
N ALA A 17 54.96 27.57 27.25
CA ALA A 17 54.25 27.87 26.00
C ALA A 17 53.23 26.73 25.75
N PRO A 18 52.02 27.07 25.27
CA PRO A 18 50.89 26.14 25.22
C PRO A 18 51.09 25.04 24.16
N VAL A 19 50.59 23.86 24.50
CA VAL A 19 50.49 22.67 23.64
C VAL A 19 49.72 23.03 22.37
N GLU A 20 50.43 23.10 21.25
CA GLU A 20 49.85 23.22 19.91
C GLU A 20 49.12 21.92 19.58
N THR A 21 47.80 21.98 19.67
CA THR A 21 46.90 20.89 19.34
C THR A 21 46.87 20.73 17.83
N ALA A 22 47.50 19.67 17.34
CA ALA A 22 47.40 19.26 15.95
C ALA A 22 45.92 19.07 15.57
N PRO A 23 45.46 19.59 14.41
CA PRO A 23 44.08 19.42 13.99
C PRO A 23 43.77 17.93 13.74
N PRO A 24 42.59 17.44 14.13
CA PRO A 24 42.21 16.05 13.90
C PRO A 24 42.16 15.76 12.40
N ALA A 25 42.76 14.63 12.01
CA ALA A 25 42.69 14.11 10.66
C ALA A 25 41.23 14.05 10.20
N ALA A 26 40.93 14.74 9.10
CA ALA A 26 39.63 14.66 8.45
C ALA A 26 39.35 13.19 8.13
N SER A 27 38.33 12.63 8.78
CA SER A 27 37.74 11.37 8.35
C SER A 27 37.39 11.49 6.87
N PRO A 28 37.68 10.48 6.03
CA PRO A 28 37.24 10.52 4.65
C PRO A 28 35.72 10.70 4.67
N ALA A 29 35.27 11.78 4.04
CA ALA A 29 33.86 12.02 3.82
C ALA A 29 33.24 10.73 3.28
N ALA A 30 32.23 10.22 3.98
CA ALA A 30 31.39 9.16 3.45
C ALA A 30 31.01 9.56 2.03
N GLU A 31 31.53 8.80 1.07
CA GLU A 31 31.23 8.96 -0.34
C GLU A 31 29.71 9.06 -0.45
N ALA A 32 29.24 10.25 -0.82
CA ALA A 32 27.82 10.52 -0.94
C ALA A 32 27.25 9.47 -1.89
N ALA A 33 26.48 8.54 -1.32
CA ALA A 33 25.89 7.45 -2.08
C ALA A 33 25.22 8.07 -3.31
N ALA A 34 25.67 7.64 -4.50
CA ALA A 34 25.05 8.07 -5.74
C ALA A 34 23.53 7.92 -5.60
N PRO A 35 22.72 8.91 -6.02
CA PRO A 35 21.28 8.87 -5.82
C PRO A 35 20.74 7.53 -6.34
N PRO A 36 19.92 6.82 -5.55
CA PRO A 36 19.41 5.52 -5.96
C PRO A 36 18.67 5.69 -7.27
N CYS A 37 19.02 4.86 -8.24
CA CYS A 37 18.33 4.82 -9.52
C CYS A 37 16.95 4.17 -9.25
N ASP A 38 15.91 4.96 -9.05
CA ASP A 38 14.54 4.47 -8.90
C ASP A 38 13.85 4.46 -10.26
N ARG A 39 13.51 3.27 -10.77
CA ARG A 39 12.90 3.08 -12.09
C ARG A 39 11.54 2.39 -11.95
N ALA A 40 10.56 2.89 -12.70
CA ALA A 40 9.31 2.19 -12.87
C ALA A 40 9.56 0.86 -13.62
N LEU A 41 9.06 -0.22 -13.06
CA LEU A 41 9.08 -1.56 -13.65
C LEU A 41 7.83 -1.73 -14.50
N ASP A 42 8.00 -2.04 -15.78
CA ASP A 42 6.86 -2.34 -16.66
C ASP A 42 6.27 -3.72 -16.27
N PRO A 43 5.01 -3.78 -15.78
CA PRO A 43 4.39 -5.04 -15.39
C PRO A 43 4.24 -6.02 -16.56
N ALA A 44 4.25 -5.53 -17.81
CA ALA A 44 4.16 -6.38 -19.00
C ALA A 44 5.34 -7.35 -19.13
N VAL A 45 6.48 -7.04 -18.51
CA VAL A 45 7.65 -7.93 -18.48
C VAL A 45 7.30 -9.29 -17.86
N PHE A 46 6.37 -9.31 -16.91
CA PHE A 46 5.90 -10.51 -16.22
C PHE A 46 4.73 -11.22 -16.93
N ALA A 47 4.21 -10.70 -18.05
CA ALA A 47 3.06 -11.31 -18.72
C ALA A 47 3.38 -12.75 -19.20
N ARG A 48 2.64 -13.75 -18.71
CA ARG A 48 2.80 -15.13 -19.19
C ARG A 48 1.95 -15.42 -20.43
N GLU A 49 2.35 -16.44 -21.17
CA GLU A 49 1.58 -17.02 -22.27
C GLU A 49 1.31 -18.50 -21.98
N ILE A 50 0.17 -19.01 -22.43
CA ILE A 50 -0.19 -20.44 -22.35
C ILE A 50 -0.16 -21.01 -23.76
N ASP A 51 0.56 -22.11 -23.95
CA ASP A 51 0.68 -22.78 -25.24
C ASP A 51 -0.53 -23.69 -25.56
N GLY A 52 -0.54 -24.27 -26.76
CA GLY A 52 -1.61 -25.18 -27.19
C GLY A 52 -1.75 -26.45 -26.34
N MET A 53 -0.74 -26.79 -25.54
CA MET A 53 -0.73 -27.92 -24.61
C MET A 53 -1.23 -27.54 -23.21
N ARG A 54 -1.65 -26.29 -23.00
CA ARG A 54 -2.01 -25.71 -21.71
C ARG A 54 -0.84 -25.64 -20.73
N ASP A 55 0.38 -25.58 -21.24
CA ASP A 55 1.57 -25.27 -20.44
C ASP A 55 1.87 -23.78 -20.51
N VAL A 56 2.52 -23.26 -19.46
CA VAL A 56 3.14 -21.95 -19.51
C VAL A 56 4.27 -22.00 -20.54
N ARG A 57 4.21 -21.11 -21.54
CA ARG A 57 5.24 -20.98 -22.56
C ARG A 57 6.50 -20.36 -21.93
N PRO A 58 7.68 -20.98 -22.08
CA PRO A 58 8.92 -20.34 -21.67
C PRO A 58 9.20 -19.10 -22.50
N VAL A 59 9.21 -17.95 -21.84
CA VAL A 59 9.53 -16.66 -22.44
C VAL A 59 10.50 -15.93 -21.52
N ARG A 60 11.57 -15.39 -22.10
CA ARG A 60 12.52 -14.52 -21.40
C ARG A 60 12.33 -13.10 -21.92
N ARG A 61 12.27 -12.13 -21.00
CA ARG A 61 12.16 -10.70 -21.30
C ARG A 61 13.19 -9.93 -20.49
N ASP A 62 13.87 -9.00 -21.13
CA ASP A 62 14.81 -8.12 -20.45
C ASP A 62 14.05 -7.01 -19.71
N LEU A 63 14.33 -6.84 -18.42
CA LEU A 63 13.78 -5.77 -17.59
C LEU A 63 14.59 -4.49 -17.80
N ALA A 64 15.91 -4.64 -17.74
CA ALA A 64 16.81 -3.50 -17.74
C ALA A 64 18.21 -3.90 -18.18
N ARG A 65 18.86 -2.94 -18.85
CA ARG A 65 20.31 -2.91 -19.03
C ARG A 65 20.87 -1.79 -18.15
N LEU A 66 21.76 -2.17 -17.25
CA LEU A 66 22.39 -1.28 -16.29
C LEU A 66 23.78 -0.85 -16.79
N ARG A 67 24.32 0.20 -16.17
CA ARG A 67 25.61 0.80 -16.56
C ARG A 67 26.83 -0.03 -16.15
N SER A 68 26.66 -0.91 -15.18
CA SER A 68 27.72 -1.69 -14.54
C SER A 68 27.22 -3.12 -14.32
N PRO A 69 28.10 -4.13 -14.23
CA PRO A 69 27.70 -5.49 -13.92
C PRO A 69 26.92 -5.58 -12.60
N ILE A 70 25.99 -6.51 -12.55
CA ILE A 70 25.15 -6.78 -11.40
C ILE A 70 25.90 -7.71 -10.45
N ALA A 71 26.10 -7.23 -9.21
CA ALA A 71 26.72 -7.99 -8.14
C ALA A 71 25.69 -8.86 -7.43
N SER A 72 24.54 -8.28 -7.06
CA SER A 72 23.45 -9.01 -6.43
C SER A 72 22.10 -8.41 -6.72
N VAL A 73 21.07 -9.24 -6.62
CA VAL A 73 19.66 -8.85 -6.77
C VAL A 73 18.88 -9.37 -5.57
N GLU A 74 17.99 -8.55 -5.06
CA GLU A 74 16.99 -8.90 -4.07
C GLU A 74 15.60 -8.58 -4.63
N MET A 75 14.66 -9.49 -4.42
CA MET A 75 13.28 -9.32 -4.87
C MET A 75 12.35 -9.50 -3.68
N ASP A 76 11.70 -8.42 -3.28
CA ASP A 76 10.64 -8.44 -2.28
C ASP A 76 9.28 -8.50 -3.00
N LEU A 77 8.63 -9.66 -2.93
CA LEU A 77 7.30 -9.91 -3.51
C LEU A 77 6.15 -9.41 -2.63
N GLY A 78 6.44 -8.91 -1.43
CA GLY A 78 5.43 -8.50 -0.47
C GLY A 78 4.87 -9.69 0.30
N SER A 79 3.69 -9.54 0.89
CA SER A 79 3.01 -10.60 1.63
C SER A 79 1.98 -11.33 0.78
N GLY A 80 1.74 -12.60 1.11
CA GLY A 80 0.50 -13.33 0.78
C GLY A 80 0.46 -14.15 -0.51
N ALA A 81 1.59 -14.71 -0.94
CA ALA A 81 1.57 -15.90 -1.79
C ALA A 81 1.75 -17.15 -0.91
N GLU A 82 0.72 -17.98 -0.77
CA GLU A 82 0.81 -19.24 0.00
C GLU A 82 1.37 -20.39 -0.85
N SER A 83 1.19 -20.26 -2.16
CA SER A 83 1.55 -21.27 -3.16
C SER A 83 2.91 -21.00 -3.81
N ILE A 84 3.64 -19.97 -3.37
CA ILE A 84 4.94 -19.58 -3.92
C ILE A 84 5.97 -19.43 -2.83
N GLU A 85 7.17 -19.91 -3.10
CA GLU A 85 8.36 -19.68 -2.31
C GLU A 85 9.43 -18.98 -3.18
N VAL A 86 10.21 -18.09 -2.58
CA VAL A 86 11.33 -17.41 -3.25
C VAL A 86 12.63 -18.07 -2.82
N ARG A 87 13.41 -18.52 -3.80
CA ARG A 87 14.74 -19.10 -3.58
C ARG A 87 15.81 -18.27 -4.27
N ARG A 88 16.88 -17.96 -3.54
CA ARG A 88 18.05 -17.29 -4.10
C ARG A 88 19.02 -18.31 -4.68
N GLY A 89 19.34 -18.17 -5.96
CA GLY A 89 20.43 -18.87 -6.65
C GLY A 89 21.64 -17.96 -6.86
N ASP A 90 22.67 -18.47 -7.53
CA ASP A 90 23.93 -17.75 -7.77
C ASP A 90 23.75 -16.53 -8.69
N ARG A 91 22.95 -16.68 -9.75
CA ARG A 91 22.63 -15.64 -10.75
C ARG A 91 21.14 -15.52 -11.04
N ALA A 92 20.32 -15.95 -10.08
CA ALA A 92 18.87 -15.91 -10.20
C ALA A 92 18.17 -15.75 -8.85
N VAL A 93 16.98 -15.16 -8.86
CA VAL A 93 15.97 -15.29 -7.81
C VAL A 93 14.81 -16.08 -8.42
N GLU A 94 14.58 -17.29 -7.93
CA GLU A 94 13.62 -18.24 -8.46
C GLU A 94 12.32 -18.21 -7.66
N LEU A 95 11.19 -18.27 -8.35
CA LEU A 95 9.87 -18.51 -7.78
C LEU A 95 9.55 -19.99 -7.93
N LEU A 96 9.43 -20.67 -6.80
CA LEU A 96 8.99 -22.05 -6.71
C LEU A 96 7.48 -22.05 -6.48
N GLY A 97 6.71 -22.58 -7.43
CA GLY A 97 5.29 -22.78 -7.28
C GLY A 97 5.00 -24.17 -6.70
N ARG A 98 4.00 -24.27 -5.83
CA ARG A 98 3.43 -25.54 -5.37
C ARG A 98 2.24 -25.92 -6.27
N ASP A 99 2.20 -27.16 -6.75
CA ASP A 99 1.06 -27.66 -7.52
C ASP A 99 -0.07 -28.16 -6.62
N SER A 100 -1.22 -28.43 -7.23
CA SER A 100 -2.41 -28.98 -6.57
C SER A 100 -2.23 -30.37 -5.93
N LYS A 101 -1.12 -31.05 -6.20
CA LYS A 101 -0.75 -32.37 -5.63
C LYS A 101 0.36 -32.26 -4.58
N GLY A 102 0.82 -31.06 -4.26
CA GLY A 102 1.91 -30.80 -3.31
C GLY A 102 3.32 -30.91 -3.92
N GLY A 103 3.45 -31.12 -5.23
CA GLY A 103 4.72 -31.01 -5.95
C GLY A 103 5.21 -29.56 -5.98
N SER A 104 6.52 -29.36 -6.13
CA SER A 104 7.14 -28.04 -6.26
C SER A 104 7.99 -27.96 -7.51
N ALA A 105 7.86 -26.87 -8.25
CA ALA A 105 8.65 -26.61 -9.44
C ALA A 105 8.96 -25.12 -9.57
N VAL A 106 10.08 -24.78 -10.21
CA VAL A 106 10.38 -23.39 -10.57
C VAL A 106 9.40 -22.96 -11.65
N ILE A 107 8.56 -21.96 -11.35
CA ILE A 107 7.57 -21.40 -12.28
C ILE A 107 8.11 -20.17 -13.01
N GLY A 108 9.02 -19.43 -12.39
CA GLY A 108 9.65 -18.25 -12.97
C GLY A 108 10.96 -17.90 -12.28
N ALA A 109 11.79 -17.10 -12.93
CA ALA A 109 13.07 -16.67 -12.39
C ALA A 109 13.42 -15.25 -12.85
N LEU A 110 13.93 -14.45 -11.91
CA LEU A 110 14.61 -13.19 -12.18
C LEU A 110 16.10 -13.49 -12.29
N GLU A 111 16.63 -13.45 -13.49
CA GLU A 111 18.01 -13.82 -13.83
C GLU A 111 18.83 -12.56 -14.13
N TRP A 112 20.13 -12.60 -13.85
CA TRP A 112 21.04 -11.55 -14.29
C TRP A 112 22.33 -12.09 -14.87
N GLU A 113 22.77 -11.46 -15.95
CA GLU A 113 24.03 -11.77 -16.62
C GLU A 113 24.77 -10.47 -16.92
N SER A 114 25.97 -10.33 -16.37
CA SER A 114 26.72 -9.08 -16.43
C SER A 114 25.83 -7.89 -16.02
N ALA A 115 25.56 -6.95 -16.92
CA ALA A 115 24.75 -5.75 -16.65
C ALA A 115 23.27 -5.88 -17.07
N VAL A 116 22.79 -7.06 -17.47
CA VAL A 116 21.41 -7.29 -17.94
C VAL A 116 20.61 -8.03 -16.89
N LEU A 117 19.45 -7.49 -16.53
CA LEU A 117 18.45 -8.11 -15.68
C LEU A 117 17.29 -8.60 -16.55
N SER A 118 16.92 -9.87 -16.44
CA SER A 118 15.87 -10.50 -17.26
C SER A 118 14.92 -11.31 -16.38
N TRP A 119 13.65 -11.41 -16.79
CA TRP A 119 12.67 -12.32 -16.20
C TRP A 119 12.41 -13.45 -17.18
N ARG A 120 12.27 -14.67 -16.65
CA ARG A 120 11.96 -15.87 -17.42
C ARG A 120 10.82 -16.63 -16.79
N TRP A 121 9.81 -16.98 -17.59
CA TRP A 121 8.83 -18.02 -17.24
C TRP A 121 9.39 -19.40 -17.57
N HIS A 122 9.17 -20.38 -16.69
CA HIS A 122 9.53 -21.77 -16.91
C HIS A 122 8.33 -22.58 -17.41
N ARG A 123 8.61 -23.69 -18.10
CA ARG A 123 7.54 -24.58 -18.58
C ARG A 123 6.94 -25.34 -17.40
N VAL A 124 5.67 -25.07 -17.12
CA VAL A 124 4.87 -25.80 -16.13
C VAL A 124 3.43 -25.95 -16.64
N SER A 125 2.72 -26.99 -16.19
CA SER A 125 1.30 -27.16 -16.56
C SER A 125 0.46 -26.07 -15.90
N ALA A 126 -0.24 -25.26 -16.71
CA ALA A 126 -1.05 -24.16 -16.19
C ALA A 126 -2.22 -24.65 -15.33
N GLY A 127 -2.72 -25.87 -15.60
CA GLY A 127 -3.77 -26.50 -14.80
C GLY A 127 -3.27 -26.99 -13.45
N LEU A 128 -2.11 -27.66 -13.39
CA LEU A 128 -1.58 -28.21 -12.14
C LEU A 128 -1.11 -27.11 -11.18
N PHE A 129 -0.53 -26.02 -11.72
CA PHE A 129 0.02 -24.90 -10.97
C PHE A 129 -0.90 -23.66 -10.97
N ALA A 130 -2.21 -23.83 -11.20
CA ALA A 130 -3.14 -22.71 -11.39
C ALA A 130 -3.12 -21.70 -10.23
N ASP A 131 -3.07 -22.16 -8.98
CA ASP A 131 -3.05 -21.29 -7.80
C ASP A 131 -1.70 -20.58 -7.65
N ALA A 132 -0.57 -21.30 -7.78
CA ALA A 132 0.76 -20.69 -7.78
C ALA A 132 0.93 -19.66 -8.91
N LEU A 133 0.38 -19.92 -10.10
CA LEU A 133 0.39 -18.96 -11.20
C LEU A 133 -0.51 -17.75 -10.91
N ARG A 134 -1.66 -17.93 -10.25
CA ARG A 134 -2.52 -16.81 -9.84
C ARG A 134 -1.82 -15.93 -8.79
N ASP A 135 -1.22 -16.55 -7.79
CA ASP A 135 -0.42 -15.86 -6.77
C ASP A 135 0.73 -15.09 -7.43
N ALA A 136 1.40 -15.69 -8.42
CA ALA A 136 2.57 -15.10 -9.08
C ALA A 136 2.19 -13.85 -9.85
N ASP A 137 1.09 -13.90 -10.60
CA ASP A 137 0.55 -12.71 -11.28
C ASP A 137 0.19 -11.60 -10.31
N SER A 138 -0.30 -11.94 -9.11
CA SER A 138 -0.66 -10.95 -8.10
C SER A 138 0.58 -10.29 -7.50
N VAL A 139 1.54 -11.09 -7.03
CA VAL A 139 2.71 -10.55 -6.32
C VAL A 139 3.70 -9.85 -7.26
N LEU A 140 3.90 -10.35 -8.49
CA LEU A 140 4.81 -9.74 -9.46
C LEU A 140 4.37 -8.34 -9.89
N ARG A 141 3.06 -8.05 -9.89
CA ARG A 141 2.51 -6.70 -10.14
C ARG A 141 2.87 -5.68 -9.07
N THR A 142 3.34 -6.14 -7.93
CA THR A 142 3.73 -5.32 -6.78
C THR A 142 5.18 -5.57 -6.38
N ALA A 143 5.96 -6.24 -7.23
CA ALA A 143 7.33 -6.59 -6.92
C ALA A 143 8.19 -5.33 -6.75
N TRP A 144 9.05 -5.36 -5.73
CA TRP A 144 10.14 -4.42 -5.55
C TRP A 144 11.45 -5.18 -5.72
N ILE A 145 12.22 -4.80 -6.73
CA ILE A 145 13.53 -5.39 -7.02
C ILE A 145 14.61 -4.38 -6.66
N THR A 146 15.54 -4.77 -5.79
CA THR A 146 16.73 -3.98 -5.47
C THR A 146 17.94 -4.66 -6.11
N VAL A 147 18.68 -3.90 -6.90
CA VAL A 147 19.84 -4.36 -7.65
C VAL A 147 21.07 -3.63 -7.16
N ARG A 148 22.06 -4.38 -6.66
CA ARG A 148 23.36 -3.85 -6.30
C ARG A 148 24.35 -4.11 -7.44
N LEU A 149 24.96 -3.04 -7.91
CA LEU A 149 25.94 -3.07 -8.98
C LEU A 149 27.35 -3.31 -8.42
N SER A 150 28.24 -3.86 -9.26
CA SER A 150 29.64 -4.13 -8.90
C SER A 150 30.45 -2.86 -8.61
N ASP A 151 29.99 -1.70 -9.06
CA ASP A 151 30.55 -0.39 -8.73
C ASP A 151 30.09 0.15 -7.36
N GLY A 152 29.31 -0.64 -6.60
CA GLY A 152 28.78 -0.28 -5.29
C GLY A 152 27.45 0.48 -5.32
N SER A 153 26.99 0.95 -6.49
CA SER A 153 25.73 1.68 -6.62
C SER A 153 24.49 0.78 -6.55
N GLU A 154 23.35 1.36 -6.17
CA GLU A 154 22.08 0.65 -6.00
C GLU A 154 21.02 1.20 -6.97
N CYS A 155 20.27 0.29 -7.58
CA CYS A 155 19.10 0.58 -8.41
C CYS A 155 17.88 -0.13 -7.84
N ALA A 156 16.77 0.59 -7.68
CA ALA A 156 15.48 0.03 -7.30
C ALA A 156 14.55 0.02 -8.52
N PHE A 157 13.85 -1.09 -8.73
CA PHE A 157 12.77 -1.21 -9.70
C PHE A 157 11.48 -1.47 -8.96
N ARG A 158 10.48 -0.62 -9.20
CA ARG A 158 9.18 -0.71 -8.53
C ARG A 158 8.07 -0.77 -9.56
N SER A 159 7.16 -1.71 -9.40
CA SER A 159 5.95 -1.71 -10.22
C SER A 159 5.12 -0.46 -9.91
N PRO A 160 4.57 0.24 -10.91
CA PRO A 160 3.65 1.34 -10.66
C PRO A 160 2.39 0.82 -9.94
N PRO A 161 1.75 1.64 -9.09
CA PRO A 161 0.49 1.25 -8.46
C PRO A 161 -0.57 0.96 -9.53
N ALA A 162 -1.47 0.03 -9.24
CA ALA A 162 -2.60 -0.22 -10.13
C ALA A 162 -3.55 0.99 -10.16
N GLU A 163 -3.81 1.50 -11.36
CA GLU A 163 -4.77 2.60 -11.56
C GLU A 163 -6.20 2.04 -11.56
N LEU A 164 -7.01 2.48 -10.60
CA LEU A 164 -8.38 2.05 -10.39
C LEU A 164 -9.31 3.26 -10.38
N SER A 165 -10.51 3.12 -10.96
CA SER A 165 -11.51 4.18 -10.99
C SER A 165 -12.82 3.72 -10.35
N VAL A 166 -13.41 4.57 -9.52
CA VAL A 166 -14.67 4.36 -8.81
C VAL A 166 -15.60 5.50 -9.14
N THR A 167 -16.74 5.18 -9.74
CA THR A 167 -17.75 6.18 -10.10
C THR A 167 -18.93 6.05 -9.14
N MET A 168 -19.08 7.01 -8.25
CA MET A 168 -20.02 6.98 -7.13
C MET A 168 -21.33 7.69 -7.48
N LYS A 169 -22.40 7.21 -6.85
CA LYS A 169 -23.70 7.88 -6.75
C LYS A 169 -24.07 8.03 -5.27
N LEU A 170 -24.84 9.06 -4.94
CA LEU A 170 -25.36 9.24 -3.59
C LEU A 170 -26.17 8.02 -3.13
N ALA A 171 -26.03 7.65 -1.86
CA ALA A 171 -26.59 6.46 -1.22
C ALA A 171 -26.12 5.11 -1.78
N VAL A 172 -25.02 5.07 -2.55
CA VAL A 172 -24.44 3.83 -3.07
C VAL A 172 -23.15 3.47 -2.35
N THR A 173 -22.98 2.18 -2.09
CA THR A 173 -21.72 1.58 -1.65
C THR A 173 -21.07 0.86 -2.82
N GLN A 174 -19.78 1.09 -3.05
CA GLN A 174 -18.98 0.30 -3.97
C GLN A 174 -17.89 -0.46 -3.23
N ARG A 175 -17.47 -1.58 -3.82
CA ARG A 175 -16.35 -2.37 -3.37
C ARG A 175 -15.43 -2.62 -4.54
N VAL A 176 -14.15 -2.34 -4.35
CA VAL A 176 -13.10 -2.54 -5.35
C VAL A 176 -12.05 -3.45 -4.76
N ARG A 177 -11.64 -4.46 -5.53
CA ARG A 177 -10.55 -5.34 -5.14
C ARG A 177 -9.22 -4.62 -5.38
N ILE A 178 -8.39 -4.55 -4.34
CA ILE A 178 -7.02 -4.05 -4.45
C ILE A 178 -6.14 -5.24 -4.84
N PRO A 179 -5.15 -5.06 -5.74
CA PRO A 179 -4.18 -6.10 -6.09
C PRO A 179 -3.13 -6.25 -4.97
N ALA A 180 -3.61 -6.46 -3.75
CA ALA A 180 -2.83 -6.85 -2.59
C ALA A 180 -3.34 -8.20 -2.12
N SER A 181 -2.48 -8.95 -1.44
CA SER A 181 -2.89 -10.22 -0.88
C SER A 181 -3.78 -10.01 0.35
N PRO A 182 -4.74 -10.91 0.61
CA PRO A 182 -5.44 -10.96 1.88
C PRO A 182 -4.47 -10.92 3.08
N GLY A 183 -4.73 -10.05 4.05
CA GLY A 183 -3.91 -9.81 5.22
C GLY A 183 -2.88 -8.69 5.06
N THR A 184 -2.60 -8.19 3.84
CA THR A 184 -1.67 -7.08 3.64
C THR A 184 -2.26 -5.79 4.22
N ARG A 185 -1.60 -5.25 5.26
CA ARG A 185 -1.94 -3.94 5.83
C ARG A 185 -1.52 -2.85 4.86
N LEU A 186 -2.50 -2.03 4.45
CA LEU A 186 -2.28 -0.86 3.61
C LEU A 186 -2.76 0.39 4.34
N GLU A 187 -2.06 1.49 4.07
CA GLU A 187 -2.31 2.81 4.60
C GLU A 187 -2.47 3.79 3.43
N PRO A 188 -3.32 4.81 3.58
CA PRO A 188 -3.52 5.79 2.54
C PRO A 188 -2.33 6.76 2.54
N ALA A 189 -1.72 6.93 1.39
CA ALA A 189 -0.87 8.06 1.10
C ALA A 189 -1.71 9.15 0.43
N LEU A 190 -1.60 10.37 0.95
CA LEU A 190 -2.22 11.56 0.37
C LEU A 190 -1.55 11.85 -0.98
N VAL A 191 -2.34 11.89 -2.05
CA VAL A 191 -1.88 12.31 -3.39
C VAL A 191 -2.64 13.57 -3.78
N GLU A 192 -1.90 14.64 -4.07
CA GLU A 192 -2.30 15.95 -4.61
C GLU A 192 -3.73 16.45 -4.28
N GLY A 193 -3.80 17.49 -3.43
CA GLY A 193 -4.93 18.43 -3.41
C GLY A 193 -6.21 17.97 -2.70
N ASN A 194 -6.24 16.77 -2.12
CA ASN A 194 -7.36 16.27 -1.31
C ASN A 194 -6.92 16.08 0.14
N GLU A 195 -7.54 16.81 1.08
CA GLU A 195 -7.32 16.62 2.52
C GLU A 195 -8.13 15.42 3.00
N TRP A 196 -7.48 14.25 3.09
CA TRP A 196 -8.10 13.10 3.73
C TRP A 196 -7.98 13.21 5.24
N GLN A 197 -9.11 13.11 5.94
CA GLN A 197 -9.14 13.04 7.39
C GLN A 197 -9.30 11.59 7.84
N LEU A 198 -8.57 11.21 8.88
CA LEU A 198 -8.78 9.93 9.52
C LEU A 198 -10.13 9.99 10.25
N GLY A 199 -11.05 9.12 9.84
CA GLY A 199 -12.34 8.94 10.49
C GLY A 199 -12.23 8.08 11.74
N GLU A 200 -13.35 7.91 12.45
CA GLU A 200 -13.41 6.98 13.56
C GLU A 200 -13.03 5.55 13.12
N PRO A 201 -12.25 4.82 13.95
CA PRO A 201 -11.87 3.45 13.63
C PRO A 201 -13.11 2.58 13.43
N SER A 202 -13.18 1.87 12.31
CA SER A 202 -14.25 0.92 12.04
C SER A 202 -13.89 -0.48 12.55
N GLN A 203 -14.89 -1.34 12.76
CA GLN A 203 -14.67 -2.75 13.11
C GLN A 203 -13.88 -3.53 12.03
N VAL A 204 -13.80 -3.00 10.80
CA VAL A 204 -13.24 -3.67 9.61
C VAL A 204 -11.89 -3.08 9.20
N GLY A 205 -11.41 -2.02 9.87
CA GLY A 205 -10.15 -1.35 9.54
C GLY A 205 -10.20 0.16 9.74
N ALA A 206 -9.13 0.85 9.31
CA ALA A 206 -9.09 2.30 9.32
C ALA A 206 -10.11 2.86 8.31
N ARG A 207 -10.89 3.85 8.76
CA ARG A 207 -11.88 4.55 7.95
C ARG A 207 -11.33 5.93 7.63
N TRP A 208 -11.41 6.32 6.37
CA TRP A 208 -10.88 7.59 5.86
C TRP A 208 -11.99 8.41 5.22
N LEU A 209 -11.94 9.72 5.41
CA LEU A 209 -12.91 10.68 4.92
C LEU A 209 -12.24 11.52 3.84
N ALA A 210 -12.75 11.45 2.61
CA ALA A 210 -12.16 12.16 1.47
C ALA A 210 -12.45 13.66 1.46
N SER A 211 -13.62 14.03 1.98
CA SER A 211 -14.08 15.41 2.11
C SER A 211 -15.15 15.45 3.22
N PRO A 212 -14.98 16.32 4.24
CA PRO A 212 -16.01 16.56 5.24
C PRO A 212 -17.33 17.06 4.64
N GLU A 213 -17.25 17.85 3.57
CA GLU A 213 -18.42 18.44 2.90
C GLU A 213 -19.20 17.41 2.09
N ALA A 214 -18.47 16.52 1.39
CA ALA A 214 -19.10 15.52 0.54
C ALA A 214 -19.48 14.23 1.29
N GLY A 215 -18.98 14.04 2.52
CA GLY A 215 -19.33 12.93 3.40
C GLY A 215 -18.90 11.55 2.88
N LEU A 216 -17.91 11.50 1.98
CA LEU A 216 -17.45 10.26 1.34
C LEU A 216 -16.54 9.45 2.28
N TRP A 217 -16.95 8.23 2.58
CA TRP A 217 -16.18 7.32 3.42
C TRP A 217 -15.48 6.25 2.60
N VAL A 218 -14.23 6.00 2.94
CA VAL A 218 -13.43 4.91 2.37
C VAL A 218 -12.94 4.03 3.51
N THR A 219 -13.00 2.72 3.33
CA THR A 219 -12.53 1.75 4.33
C THR A 219 -11.84 0.62 3.60
N TYR A 220 -10.60 0.32 3.99
CA TYR A 220 -9.88 -0.83 3.47
C TYR A 220 -10.02 -2.02 4.42
N ASP A 221 -10.52 -3.12 3.89
CA ASP A 221 -10.54 -4.41 4.57
C ASP A 221 -9.31 -5.23 4.14
N ALA A 222 -8.31 -5.27 5.03
CA ALA A 222 -7.11 -6.06 4.79
C ALA A 222 -7.41 -7.56 4.66
N ARG A 223 -8.42 -8.10 5.35
CA ARG A 223 -8.72 -9.56 5.32
C ARG A 223 -9.17 -10.02 3.96
N THR A 224 -9.87 -9.17 3.22
CA THR A 224 -10.38 -9.50 1.89
C THR A 224 -9.63 -8.75 0.78
N ALA A 225 -8.70 -7.86 1.12
CA ALA A 225 -8.04 -6.92 0.21
C ALA A 225 -9.04 -6.09 -0.62
N HIS A 226 -10.16 -5.66 -0.01
CA HIS A 226 -11.16 -4.83 -0.66
C HIS A 226 -11.18 -3.42 -0.09
N LEU A 227 -11.28 -2.44 -0.98
CA LEU A 227 -11.60 -1.06 -0.66
C LEU A 227 -13.11 -0.87 -0.77
N LYS A 228 -13.76 -0.52 0.33
CA LYS A 228 -15.16 -0.12 0.39
C LYS A 228 -15.25 1.39 0.30
N VAL A 229 -16.05 1.90 -0.62
CA VAL A 229 -16.31 3.32 -0.82
C VAL A 229 -17.80 3.57 -0.60
N GLU A 230 -18.15 4.47 0.30
CA GLU A 230 -19.53 4.75 0.70
C GLU A 230 -19.82 6.23 0.59
N TRP A 231 -20.90 6.56 -0.12
CA TRP A 231 -21.43 7.90 -0.17
C TRP A 231 -22.81 7.94 0.47
N PRO A 232 -22.90 8.12 1.79
CA PRO A 232 -24.17 8.16 2.49
C PRO A 232 -24.98 9.39 2.06
N ASP A 233 -26.31 9.23 2.02
CA ASP A 233 -27.25 10.34 1.96
C ASP A 233 -27.69 10.67 3.40
N PRO A 234 -27.09 11.69 4.06
CA PRO A 234 -27.40 12.01 5.46
C PRO A 234 -28.87 12.42 5.63
N VAL A 235 -29.45 13.09 4.63
CA VAL A 235 -30.86 13.49 4.62
C VAL A 235 -31.74 12.25 4.57
N ALA A 236 -31.46 11.30 3.66
CA ALA A 236 -32.23 10.06 3.58
C ALA A 236 -32.10 9.21 4.86
N GLN A 237 -30.92 9.15 5.48
CA GLN A 237 -30.72 8.43 6.75
C GLN A 237 -31.53 9.05 7.90
N GLN A 238 -31.50 10.38 8.04
CA GLN A 238 -32.29 11.08 9.05
C GLN A 238 -33.79 10.88 8.84
N VAL A 239 -34.25 11.00 7.59
CA VAL A 239 -35.66 10.75 7.23
C VAL A 239 -36.08 9.32 7.53
N GLN A 240 -35.24 8.33 7.23
CA GLN A 240 -35.51 6.93 7.57
C GLN A 240 -35.59 6.72 9.09
N ALA A 241 -34.70 7.31 9.87
CA ALA A 241 -34.73 7.24 11.33
C ALA A 241 -36.02 7.88 11.91
N MET A 242 -36.43 9.04 11.40
CA MET A 242 -37.69 9.68 11.81
C MET A 242 -38.91 8.84 11.43
N ARG A 243 -38.92 8.22 10.24
CA ARG A 243 -40.00 7.31 9.82
C ARG A 243 -40.06 6.06 10.70
N ALA A 244 -38.92 5.51 11.12
CA ALA A 244 -38.87 4.40 12.06
C ALA A 244 -39.42 4.80 13.44
N LYS A 245 -39.06 5.98 13.94
CA LYS A 245 -39.62 6.53 15.19
C LYS A 245 -41.14 6.69 15.10
N ILE A 246 -41.66 7.24 14.01
CA ILE A 246 -43.11 7.35 13.76
C ILE A 246 -43.77 5.95 13.76
N ALA A 247 -43.14 4.95 13.14
CA ALA A 247 -43.69 3.60 13.12
C ALA A 247 -43.80 2.99 14.53
N GLU A 248 -42.83 3.21 15.40
CA GLU A 248 -42.89 2.78 16.81
C GLU A 248 -43.95 3.57 17.60
N LEU A 249 -44.00 4.89 17.46
CA LEU A 249 -45.04 5.72 18.09
C LEU A 249 -46.45 5.27 17.65
N ARG A 250 -46.64 4.91 16.38
CA ARG A 250 -47.92 4.37 15.88
C ARG A 250 -48.27 3.03 16.53
N LYS A 251 -47.30 2.14 16.77
CA LYS A 251 -47.53 0.89 17.50
C LYS A 251 -47.90 1.15 18.96
N GLU A 252 -47.27 2.14 19.58
CA GLU A 252 -47.53 2.51 20.97
C GLU A 252 -48.90 3.18 21.13
N ALA A 253 -49.31 4.04 20.20
CA ALA A 253 -50.63 4.69 20.19
C ALA A 253 -51.79 3.69 20.23
N VAL A 254 -51.64 2.51 19.61
CA VAL A 254 -52.66 1.44 19.60
C VAL A 254 -52.83 0.78 20.98
N ARG A 255 -51.81 0.86 21.85
CA ARG A 255 -51.78 0.19 23.16
C ARG A 255 -52.11 1.11 24.34
N ARG A 256 -52.36 2.39 24.07
CA ARG A 256 -52.48 3.45 25.10
C ARG A 256 -53.92 3.96 25.22
N SER A 257 -54.19 4.69 26.29
CA SER A 257 -55.50 5.31 26.55
C SER A 257 -55.80 6.40 25.52
N ASP A 258 -57.08 6.75 25.33
CA ASP A 258 -57.48 7.78 24.35
C ASP A 258 -56.82 9.15 24.58
N THR A 259 -56.55 9.49 25.85
CA THR A 259 -55.86 10.72 26.21
C THR A 259 -54.39 10.67 25.79
N ASP A 260 -53.69 9.58 26.11
CA ASP A 260 -52.28 9.38 25.73
C ASP A 260 -52.11 9.27 24.21
N ARG A 261 -53.09 8.63 23.55
CA ARG A 261 -53.13 8.48 22.09
C ARG A 261 -53.15 9.84 21.39
N ARG A 262 -53.90 10.82 21.89
CA ARG A 262 -53.92 12.19 21.32
C ARG A 262 -52.56 12.88 21.44
N PHE A 263 -51.82 12.66 22.53
CA PHE A 263 -50.46 13.19 22.69
C PHE A 263 -49.48 12.52 21.71
N ILE A 264 -49.56 11.19 21.56
CA ILE A 264 -48.73 10.44 20.61
C ILE A 264 -49.05 10.83 19.16
N GLU A 265 -50.32 11.02 18.81
CA GLU A 265 -50.74 11.49 17.48
C GLU A 265 -50.23 12.90 17.17
N ALA A 266 -50.19 13.80 18.15
CA ALA A 266 -49.59 15.13 18.00
C ALA A 266 -48.06 15.05 17.78
N GLU A 267 -47.36 14.14 18.48
CA GLU A 267 -45.93 13.91 18.26
C GLU A 267 -45.65 13.31 16.87
N ILE A 268 -46.48 12.38 16.39
CA ILE A 268 -46.39 11.85 15.02
C ILE A 268 -46.53 12.99 14.00
N ALA A 269 -47.55 13.85 14.14
CA ALA A 269 -47.77 14.98 13.24
C ALA A 269 -46.64 16.03 13.29
N ALA A 270 -45.93 16.15 14.41
CA ALA A 270 -44.73 16.98 14.52
C ALA A 270 -43.55 16.36 13.75
N ASN A 271 -43.25 15.08 13.98
CA ASN A 271 -42.19 14.37 13.24
C ASN A 271 -42.46 14.30 11.73
N GLU A 272 -43.73 14.19 11.30
CA GLU A 272 -44.10 14.22 9.87
C GLU A 272 -43.85 15.60 9.23
N ARG A 273 -44.06 16.69 9.98
CA ARG A 273 -43.70 18.04 9.53
C ARG A 273 -42.19 18.22 9.47
N GLU A 274 -41.47 17.69 10.44
CA GLU A 274 -40.02 17.70 10.47
C GLU A 274 -39.42 16.93 9.29
N ILE A 275 -39.94 15.74 8.96
CA ILE A 275 -39.55 14.99 7.75
C ILE A 275 -39.67 15.87 6.49
N LYS A 276 -40.79 16.56 6.29
CA LYS A 276 -40.96 17.43 5.12
C LYS A 276 -39.94 18.56 5.09
N SER A 277 -39.60 19.12 6.26
CA SER A 277 -38.56 20.14 6.38
C SER A 277 -37.18 19.58 6.08
N THR A 278 -36.85 18.38 6.57
CA THR A 278 -35.56 17.72 6.34
C THR A 278 -35.40 17.26 4.89
N GLU A 279 -36.45 16.74 4.25
CA GLU A 279 -36.44 16.37 2.82
C GLU A 279 -36.17 17.57 1.90
N ALA A 280 -36.48 18.79 2.36
CA ALA A 280 -36.20 20.04 1.66
C ALA A 280 -34.77 20.57 1.90
N MET A 281 -33.97 19.95 2.78
CA MET A 281 -32.58 20.34 2.99
C MET A 281 -31.70 20.00 1.79
N ALA A 282 -30.66 20.80 1.57
CA ALA A 282 -29.68 20.56 0.53
C ALA A 282 -28.99 19.20 0.75
N ARG A 283 -28.94 18.39 -0.31
CA ARG A 283 -28.18 17.12 -0.32
C ARG A 283 -26.75 17.38 -0.75
N PRO A 284 -25.79 16.52 -0.35
CA PRO A 284 -24.43 16.58 -0.89
C PRO A 284 -24.47 16.54 -2.43
N GLY A 285 -23.88 17.56 -3.07
CA GLY A 285 -23.78 17.66 -4.52
C GLY A 285 -22.66 16.76 -5.10
N PRO A 286 -22.58 16.63 -6.44
CA PRO A 286 -21.47 15.94 -7.10
C PRO A 286 -20.12 16.52 -6.67
N PHE A 287 -19.09 15.67 -6.52
CA PHE A 287 -17.73 16.15 -6.27
C PHE A 287 -17.27 16.99 -7.46
N GLU A 288 -16.88 18.24 -7.23
CA GLU A 288 -16.32 19.11 -8.27
C GLU A 288 -14.98 18.59 -8.79
N LYS A 289 -14.22 17.89 -7.94
CA LYS A 289 -12.94 17.27 -8.28
C LYS A 289 -12.94 15.79 -7.86
N PRO A 290 -12.32 14.89 -8.64
CA PRO A 290 -12.12 13.51 -8.23
C PRO A 290 -11.26 13.44 -6.96
N ALA A 291 -11.69 12.65 -5.99
CA ALA A 291 -10.87 12.28 -4.85
C ALA A 291 -9.87 11.20 -5.26
N VAL A 292 -8.59 11.39 -4.99
CA VAL A 292 -7.54 10.41 -5.30
C VAL A 292 -6.91 9.93 -4.01
N ILE A 293 -6.79 8.61 -3.88
CA ILE A 293 -6.10 7.94 -2.78
C ILE A 293 -5.10 6.95 -3.34
N GLU A 294 -3.90 6.91 -2.77
CA GLU A 294 -2.95 5.86 -3.05
C GLU A 294 -2.78 4.97 -1.84
N LEU A 295 -2.80 3.66 -2.04
CA LEU A 295 -2.67 2.68 -0.97
C LEU A 295 -1.24 2.14 -0.95
N ARG A 296 -0.56 2.32 0.19
CA ARG A 296 0.82 1.88 0.41
C ARG A 296 0.93 0.93 1.59
N ASP A 297 1.89 0.01 1.57
CA ASP A 297 2.24 -0.73 2.79
C ASP A 297 3.16 0.10 3.72
N PRO A 298 3.44 -0.37 4.96
CA PRO A 298 4.35 0.33 5.87
C PRO A 298 5.80 0.47 5.37
N LYS A 299 6.21 -0.30 4.35
CA LYS A 299 7.52 -0.15 3.69
C LYS A 299 7.50 0.90 2.58
N GLY A 300 6.34 1.55 2.35
CA GLY A 300 6.15 2.59 1.35
C GLY A 300 5.86 2.07 -0.06
N ARG A 301 5.62 0.76 -0.24
CA ARG A 301 5.28 0.18 -1.54
C ARG A 301 3.86 0.55 -1.93
N ALA A 302 3.67 1.15 -3.11
CA ALA A 302 2.36 1.50 -3.62
C ALA A 302 1.70 0.30 -4.33
N TYR A 303 0.46 -0.01 -3.95
CA TYR A 303 -0.32 -1.14 -4.50
C TYR A 303 -1.39 -0.66 -5.49
N ALA A 304 -2.07 0.43 -5.17
CA ALA A 304 -3.12 0.98 -6.01
C ALA A 304 -3.23 2.48 -5.86
N ARG A 305 -3.55 3.16 -6.95
CA ARG A 305 -4.01 4.53 -7.01
C ARG A 305 -5.48 4.50 -7.42
N VAL A 306 -6.36 4.96 -6.56
CA VAL A 306 -7.81 4.90 -6.74
C VAL A 306 -8.36 6.30 -6.93
N THR A 307 -8.92 6.55 -8.11
CA THR A 307 -9.65 7.78 -8.44
C THR A 307 -11.12 7.56 -8.19
N ILE A 308 -11.70 8.33 -7.27
CA ILE A 308 -13.11 8.31 -6.92
C ILE A 308 -13.76 9.58 -7.46
N GLN A 309 -14.77 9.42 -8.31
CA GLN A 309 -15.47 10.51 -8.97
C GLN A 309 -16.99 10.35 -8.78
N SER A 310 -17.72 11.45 -8.92
CA SER A 310 -19.18 11.44 -8.90
C SER A 310 -19.69 11.21 -10.33
N ARG A 311 -20.87 10.62 -10.45
CA ARG A 311 -21.59 10.50 -11.72
C ARG A 311 -22.58 11.64 -11.91
#